data_AF-A0A177TGE0-F1
#
_entry.id   AF-A0A177TGE0-F1
#
_cell.length_a   1.000
_cell.length_b   1.000
_cell.length_c   1.000
_cell.angle_alpha   90.00
_cell.angle_beta   90.00
_cell.angle_gamma   90.00
#
_symmetry.space_group_name_H-M   'P 1'
#
loop_
_entity.id
_entity.type
_entity.pdbx_description
1 polymer ?
#
loop_
_entity_poly.entity_id
_entity_poly.type
_entity_poly.pdbx_seq_one_letter_code
_entity_poly.pdbx_strand_id
1 'polypeptide(L)'
;MASGFSAWLRSPAAKEYFFSTHFWGPVANWGLPLAAIADLKKDEEVISGSMTTALAAYSTVFMRFAWRVQPRNYLLFACHMTNATAQYTQLARFCRYHYFGGREAALKDSITDAGEKAKGAVKSVAQSVKDVERKI
;
A
#
# COMPACT_ATOMS: atom_id res chain seq x y z
N MET A 1 19.86 31.22 -14.96
CA MET A 1 20.00 29.79 -15.32
C MET A 1 18.68 29.09 -15.00
N ALA A 2 17.68 29.16 -15.88
CA ALA A 2 16.44 28.42 -15.68
C ALA A 2 16.75 26.93 -15.85
N SER A 3 16.42 26.10 -14.85
CA SER A 3 16.69 24.67 -14.89
C SER A 3 16.09 24.07 -16.15
N GLY A 4 16.85 23.25 -16.88
CA GLY A 4 16.45 22.67 -18.16
C GLY A 4 15.09 21.95 -18.11
N PHE A 5 14.69 21.49 -16.92
CA PHE A 5 13.37 20.94 -16.64
C PHE A 5 12.22 21.96 -16.81
N SER A 6 12.36 23.19 -16.30
CA SER A 6 11.30 24.21 -16.41
C SER A 6 11.15 24.73 -17.85
N ALA A 7 12.25 24.80 -18.60
CA ALA A 7 12.26 25.13 -20.01
C ALA A 7 11.66 24.00 -20.86
N TRP A 8 12.00 22.75 -20.55
CA TRP A 8 11.43 21.57 -21.20
C TRP A 8 9.93 21.44 -20.94
N LEU A 9 9.45 21.69 -19.72
CA LEU A 9 8.02 21.64 -19.35
C LEU A 9 7.15 22.62 -20.17
N ARG A 10 7.70 23.77 -20.57
CA ARG A 10 7.00 24.76 -21.41
C ARG A 10 7.10 24.47 -22.91
N SER A 11 7.90 23.50 -23.31
CA SER A 11 8.09 23.16 -24.73
C SER A 11 6.87 22.42 -25.33
N PRO A 12 6.65 22.54 -26.65
CA PRO A 12 5.58 21.80 -27.35
C PRO A 12 5.70 20.29 -27.18
N ALA A 13 6.94 19.77 -27.16
CA ALA A 13 7.23 18.35 -26.99
C ALA A 13 6.76 17.80 -25.63
N ALA A 14 6.87 18.59 -24.55
CA ALA A 14 6.33 18.17 -23.26
C ALA A 14 4.80 18.13 -23.28
N LYS A 15 4.14 19.11 -23.92
CA LYS A 15 2.67 19.12 -24.05
C LYS A 15 2.17 17.93 -24.88
N GLU A 16 2.80 17.64 -26.02
CA GLU A 16 2.47 16.44 -26.81
C GLU A 16 2.68 15.15 -26.00
N TYR A 17 3.74 15.07 -25.19
CA TYR A 17 3.97 13.92 -24.32
C TYR A 17 2.89 13.78 -23.24
N PHE A 18 2.51 14.85 -22.54
CA PHE A 18 1.46 14.82 -21.50
C PHE A 18 0.04 14.59 -22.04
N PHE A 19 -0.26 15.00 -23.26
CA PHE A 19 -1.58 14.79 -23.90
C PHE A 19 -1.60 13.57 -24.85
N SER A 20 -0.49 12.86 -24.95
CA SER A 20 -0.39 11.60 -25.70
C SER A 20 -0.96 10.44 -24.88
N THR A 21 -1.64 9.51 -25.56
CA THR A 21 -2.09 8.23 -25.02
C THR A 21 -0.93 7.40 -24.45
N HIS A 22 0.31 7.66 -24.87
CA HIS A 22 1.51 7.02 -24.34
C HIS A 22 1.91 7.47 -22.93
N PHE A 23 1.41 8.61 -22.44
CA PHE A 23 1.60 9.06 -21.06
C PHE A 23 0.46 8.61 -20.15
N TRP A 24 -0.79 8.80 -20.57
CA TRP A 24 -1.95 8.42 -19.77
C TRP A 24 -2.13 6.92 -19.63
N GLY A 25 -1.77 6.12 -20.65
CA GLY A 25 -1.79 4.66 -20.58
C GLY A 25 -0.98 4.10 -19.40
N PRO A 26 0.31 4.43 -19.26
CA PRO A 26 1.08 4.06 -18.08
C PRO A 26 0.58 4.68 -16.78
N VAL A 27 0.20 5.97 -16.76
CA VAL A 27 -0.33 6.63 -15.55
C VAL A 27 -1.60 5.93 -15.03
N ALA A 28 -2.50 5.49 -15.91
CA ALA A 28 -3.66 4.69 -15.53
C ALA A 28 -3.26 3.31 -14.97
N ASN A 29 -2.19 2.70 -15.49
CA ASN A 29 -1.67 1.44 -14.98
C ASN A 29 -0.99 1.55 -13.60
N TRP A 30 -0.58 2.74 -13.16
CA TRP A 30 -0.07 3.00 -11.80
C TRP A 30 -1.16 2.93 -10.72
N GLY A 31 -2.45 2.89 -11.10
CA GLY A 31 -3.55 2.64 -10.16
C GLY A 31 -3.44 1.28 -9.45
N LEU A 32 -2.96 0.24 -10.15
CA LEU A 32 -2.79 -1.11 -9.58
C LEU A 32 -1.66 -1.17 -8.53
N PRO A 33 -0.44 -0.66 -8.80
CA PRO A 33 0.60 -0.47 -7.79
C PRO A 33 0.15 0.34 -6.57
N LEU A 34 -0.57 1.45 -6.78
CA LEU A 34 -1.07 2.28 -5.69
C LEU A 34 -2.09 1.54 -4.82
N ALA A 35 -2.99 0.77 -5.45
CA ALA A 35 -3.93 -0.09 -4.73
C ALA A 35 -3.20 -1.19 -3.95
N ALA A 36 -2.17 -1.81 -4.53
CA ALA A 36 -1.36 -2.83 -3.86
C ALA A 36 -0.60 -2.28 -2.64
N ILE A 37 -0.09 -1.04 -2.73
CA ILE A 37 0.53 -0.33 -1.60
C ILE A 37 -0.52 0.03 -0.55
N ALA A 38 -1.71 0.47 -0.95
CA ALA A 38 -2.81 0.74 -0.02
C ALA A 38 -3.27 -0.53 0.71
N ASP A 39 -3.25 -1.68 0.04
CA ASP A 39 -3.57 -2.99 0.61
C ASP A 39 -2.54 -3.48 1.64
N LEU A 40 -1.34 -2.88 1.70
CA LEU A 40 -0.40 -3.10 2.81
C LEU A 40 -0.90 -2.50 4.13
N LYS A 41 -1.93 -1.65 4.15
CA LYS A 41 -2.47 -1.11 5.40
C LYS A 41 -3.57 -1.98 6.03
N LYS A 42 -4.03 -3.03 5.34
CA LYS A 42 -5.09 -3.91 5.84
C LYS A 42 -4.55 -4.88 6.90
N ASP A 43 -5.45 -5.25 7.82
CA ASP A 43 -5.15 -6.13 8.94
C ASP A 43 -4.64 -7.50 8.48
N GLU A 44 -3.59 -7.95 9.13
CA GLU A 44 -2.80 -9.14 8.77
C GLU A 44 -3.60 -10.45 8.91
N GLU A 45 -4.71 -10.41 9.65
CA GLU A 45 -5.58 -11.54 9.95
C GLU A 45 -6.50 -11.94 8.78
N VAL A 46 -6.72 -11.04 7.81
CA VAL A 46 -7.59 -11.27 6.63
C VAL A 46 -6.78 -11.67 5.39
N ILE A 47 -5.45 -11.83 5.52
CA ILE A 47 -4.57 -12.12 4.38
C ILE A 47 -4.68 -13.61 4.00
N SER A 48 -5.09 -13.88 2.76
CA SER A 48 -5.12 -15.23 2.19
C SER A 48 -3.75 -15.62 1.63
N GLY A 49 -3.02 -16.48 2.35
CA GLY A 49 -1.67 -16.91 1.95
C GLY A 49 -1.60 -17.62 0.60
N SER A 50 -2.61 -18.41 0.23
CA SER A 50 -2.65 -19.12 -1.07
C SER A 50 -2.85 -18.16 -2.24
N MET A 51 -3.73 -17.16 -2.07
CA MET A 51 -3.98 -16.13 -3.07
C MET A 51 -2.75 -15.24 -3.27
N THR A 52 -2.16 -14.71 -2.20
CA THR A 52 -0.98 -13.82 -2.28
C THR A 52 0.21 -14.53 -2.91
N THR A 53 0.43 -15.80 -2.59
CA THR A 53 1.52 -16.60 -3.19
C THR A 53 1.28 -16.83 -4.69
N ALA A 54 0.06 -17.19 -5.08
CA ALA A 54 -0.29 -17.38 -6.49
C ALA A 54 -0.11 -16.09 -7.30
N LEU A 55 -0.50 -14.96 -6.72
CA LEU A 55 -0.47 -13.64 -7.37
C LEU A 55 0.95 -13.05 -7.42
N ALA A 56 1.81 -13.38 -6.45
CA ALA A 56 3.25 -13.11 -6.48
C ALA A 56 3.97 -13.95 -7.57
N ALA A 57 3.65 -15.24 -7.68
CA ALA A 57 4.17 -16.11 -8.73
C ALA A 57 3.75 -15.64 -10.12
N TYR A 58 2.46 -15.31 -10.30
CA TYR A 58 1.92 -14.72 -11.51
C TYR A 58 2.69 -13.46 -11.93
N SER A 59 2.89 -12.53 -11.00
CA SER A 59 3.58 -11.26 -11.28
C SER A 59 5.04 -11.49 -11.70
N THR A 60 5.71 -12.47 -11.12
CA THR A 60 7.10 -12.83 -11.46
C THR A 60 7.21 -13.40 -12.88
N VAL A 61 6.27 -14.26 -13.29
CA VAL A 61 6.22 -14.81 -14.66
C VAL A 61 5.94 -13.70 -15.67
N PHE A 62 5.02 -12.79 -15.36
CA PHE A 62 4.70 -11.64 -16.22
C PHE A 62 5.85 -10.65 -16.35
N MET A 63 6.67 -10.46 -15.31
CA MET A 63 7.92 -9.67 -15.41
C MET A 63 8.89 -10.29 -16.43
N ARG A 64 9.04 -11.62 -16.42
CA ARG A 64 9.90 -12.33 -17.38
C ARG A 64 9.39 -12.18 -18.82
N PHE A 65 8.07 -12.23 -19.01
CA PHE A 65 7.44 -12.02 -20.31
C PHE A 65 7.59 -10.57 -20.80
N ALA A 66 7.32 -9.58 -19.94
CA ALA A 66 7.44 -8.15 -20.27
C ALA A 66 8.88 -7.76 -20.68
N TRP A 67 9.89 -8.45 -20.15
CA TRP A 67 11.29 -8.28 -20.54
C TRP A 67 11.64 -8.93 -21.89
N ARG A 68 10.96 -10.03 -22.25
CA ARG A 68 11.25 -10.82 -23.47
C ARG A 68 10.47 -10.37 -24.70
N VAL A 69 9.33 -9.72 -24.53
CA VAL A 69 8.56 -9.15 -25.64
C VAL A 69 9.31 -7.97 -26.26
N GLN A 70 9.38 -7.92 -27.59
CA GLN A 70 10.05 -6.87 -28.36
C GLN A 70 9.03 -6.18 -29.28
N PRO A 71 8.92 -4.84 -29.25
CA PRO A 71 9.68 -3.87 -28.44
C PRO A 71 9.36 -3.93 -26.92
N ARG A 72 10.37 -3.68 -26.08
CA ARG A 72 10.31 -3.87 -24.61
C ARG A 72 9.32 -2.91 -23.95
N ASN A 73 8.38 -3.43 -23.18
CA ASN A 73 7.39 -2.63 -22.46
C ASN A 73 7.78 -2.45 -20.98
N TYR A 74 8.58 -1.41 -20.70
CA TYR A 74 9.08 -1.10 -19.35
C TYR A 74 7.97 -0.73 -18.34
N LEU A 75 6.81 -0.30 -18.82
CA LEU A 75 5.70 0.16 -17.97
C LEU A 75 4.91 -1.02 -17.40
N LEU A 76 4.61 -2.01 -18.23
CA LEU A 76 4.07 -3.30 -17.77
C LEU A 76 5.05 -3.97 -16.80
N PHE A 77 6.35 -3.94 -17.11
CA PHE A 77 7.37 -4.48 -16.23
C PHE A 77 7.41 -3.78 -14.86
N ALA A 78 7.39 -2.45 -14.82
CA ALA A 78 7.38 -1.68 -13.57
C ALA A 78 6.11 -1.91 -12.75
N CYS A 79 4.95 -2.03 -13.41
CA CYS A 79 3.68 -2.36 -12.76
C CYS A 79 3.72 -3.74 -12.09
N HIS A 80 4.12 -4.79 -12.84
CA HIS A 80 4.24 -6.14 -12.28
C HIS A 80 5.34 -6.24 -11.21
N MET A 81 6.44 -5.49 -11.34
CA MET A 81 7.48 -5.41 -10.32
C MET A 81 6.96 -4.81 -9.01
N THR A 82 6.18 -3.74 -9.10
CA THR A 82 5.62 -3.09 -7.91
C THR A 82 4.55 -3.98 -7.26
N ASN A 83 3.68 -4.61 -8.06
CA ASN A 83 2.71 -5.60 -7.57
C ASN A 83 3.39 -6.82 -6.95
N ALA A 84 4.45 -7.35 -7.56
CA ALA A 84 5.21 -8.47 -7.01
C ALA A 84 5.86 -8.10 -5.68
N THR A 85 6.43 -6.90 -5.58
CA THR A 85 7.07 -6.41 -4.35
C THR A 85 6.04 -6.23 -3.23
N ALA A 86 4.91 -5.59 -3.49
CA ALA A 86 3.83 -5.45 -2.53
C ALA A 86 3.34 -6.82 -2.03
N GLN A 87 3.14 -7.77 -2.92
CA GLN A 87 2.66 -9.11 -2.51
C GLN A 87 3.71 -9.95 -1.81
N TYR A 88 5.00 -9.81 -2.15
CA TYR A 88 6.08 -10.41 -1.36
C TYR A 88 6.12 -9.84 0.06
N THR A 89 5.89 -8.53 0.23
CA THR A 89 5.83 -7.93 1.57
C THR A 89 4.60 -8.39 2.35
N GLN A 90 3.44 -8.58 1.71
CA GLN A 90 2.26 -9.18 2.34
C GLN A 90 2.51 -10.63 2.73
N LEU A 91 3.15 -11.41 1.86
CA LEU A 91 3.51 -12.80 2.14
C LEU A 91 4.51 -12.90 3.30
N ALA A 92 5.51 -12.02 3.36
CA ALA A 92 6.45 -11.95 4.48
C ALA A 92 5.73 -11.62 5.81
N ARG A 93 4.76 -10.69 5.78
CA ARG A 93 3.92 -10.37 6.94
C ARG A 93 3.01 -11.53 7.35
N PHE A 94 2.39 -12.20 6.38
CA PHE A 94 1.61 -13.42 6.60
C PHE A 94 2.46 -14.51 7.26
N CYS A 95 3.67 -14.76 6.76
CA CYS A 95 4.58 -15.73 7.36
C CYS A 95 4.97 -15.35 8.80
N ARG A 96 5.24 -14.06 9.04
CA ARG A 96 5.53 -13.53 10.39
C ARG A 96 4.35 -13.72 11.35
N TYR A 97 3.14 -13.46 10.89
CA TYR A 97 1.92 -13.58 11.67
C TYR A 97 1.57 -15.05 11.99
N HIS A 98 1.60 -15.93 10.99
CA HIS A 98 1.13 -17.31 11.14
C HIS A 98 2.19 -18.30 11.65
N TYR A 99 3.47 -18.11 11.33
CA TYR A 99 4.53 -19.09 11.65
C TYR A 99 5.56 -18.61 12.68
N PHE A 100 5.76 -17.29 12.84
CA PHE A 100 6.77 -16.74 13.76
C PHE A 100 6.17 -16.09 15.03
N GLY A 101 4.96 -16.50 15.42
CA GLY A 101 4.33 -16.03 16.67
C GLY A 101 3.73 -14.61 16.61
N GLY A 102 3.68 -13.98 15.44
CA GLY A 102 3.10 -12.64 15.28
C GLY A 102 1.61 -12.56 15.65
N ARG A 103 0.87 -13.67 15.56
CA ARG A 103 -0.53 -13.78 16.01
C ARG A 103 -0.69 -13.47 17.50
N GLU A 104 0.21 -13.95 18.34
CA GLU A 104 0.17 -13.66 19.79
C GLU A 104 0.53 -12.22 20.11
N ALA A 105 1.45 -11.63 19.34
CA ALA A 105 1.82 -10.22 19.48
C ALA A 105 0.68 -9.29 19.02
N ALA A 106 0.01 -9.60 17.90
CA ALA A 106 -1.13 -8.84 17.42
C ALA A 106 -2.37 -8.97 18.34
N LEU A 107 -2.59 -10.16 18.92
CA LEU A 107 -3.61 -10.34 19.95
C LEU A 107 -3.30 -9.52 21.22
N LYS A 108 -2.03 -9.44 21.63
CA LYS A 108 -1.60 -8.58 22.74
C LYS A 108 -1.82 -7.10 22.43
N ASP A 109 -1.42 -6.65 21.23
CA ASP A 109 -1.57 -5.25 20.80
C ASP A 109 -3.04 -4.83 20.75
N SER A 110 -3.92 -5.67 20.20
CA SER A 110 -5.38 -5.42 20.18
C SER A 110 -6.01 -5.38 21.58
N ILE A 111 -5.56 -6.23 22.51
CA ILE A 111 -6.00 -6.19 23.92
C ILE A 111 -5.50 -4.90 24.60
N THR A 112 -4.25 -4.48 24.38
CA THR A 112 -3.73 -3.23 24.94
C THR A 112 -4.43 -2.00 24.36
N ASP A 113 -4.72 -1.98 23.06
CA ASP A 113 -5.38 -0.86 22.38
C ASP A 113 -6.86 -0.74 22.80
N ALA A 114 -7.55 -1.88 23.00
CA ALA A 114 -8.88 -1.91 23.61
C ALA A 114 -8.83 -1.43 25.07
N GLY A 115 -7.80 -1.80 25.83
CA GLY A 115 -7.58 -1.34 27.20
C GLY A 115 -7.31 0.16 27.30
N GLU A 116 -6.56 0.74 26.36
CA GLU A 116 -6.30 2.18 26.29
C GLU A 116 -7.54 2.98 25.90
N LYS A 117 -8.32 2.50 24.92
CA LYS A 117 -9.61 3.11 24.55
C LYS A 117 -10.61 3.09 25.70
N ALA A 118 -10.71 1.97 26.42
CA ALA A 118 -11.53 1.86 27.62
C ALA A 118 -11.08 2.83 28.72
N LYS A 119 -9.77 2.94 28.99
CA LYS A 119 -9.22 3.92 29.95
C LYS A 119 -9.50 5.37 29.53
N GLY A 120 -9.43 5.68 28.24
CA GLY A 120 -9.76 6.99 27.70
C GLY A 120 -11.23 7.36 27.90
N ALA A 121 -12.14 6.42 27.59
CA ALA A 121 -13.58 6.60 27.83
C ALA A 121 -13.90 6.79 29.32
N VAL A 122 -13.27 6.00 30.20
CA VAL A 122 -13.45 6.13 31.66
C VAL A 122 -12.94 7.48 32.17
N LYS A 123 -11.79 7.97 31.68
CA LYS A 123 -11.29 9.31 32.03
C LYS A 123 -12.24 10.42 31.59
N SER A 124 -12.78 10.32 30.38
CA SER A 124 -13.80 11.25 29.86
C SER A 124 -15.05 11.27 30.75
N VAL A 125 -15.57 10.10 31.13
CA VAL A 125 -16.75 9.99 32.01
C VAL A 125 -16.45 10.54 33.41
N ALA A 126 -15.31 10.21 33.99
CA ALA A 126 -14.89 10.73 35.29
C ALA A 126 -14.74 12.26 35.30
N GLN A 127 -14.31 12.85 34.18
CA GLN A 127 -14.22 14.30 34.03
C GLN A 127 -15.62 14.93 34.00
N SER A 128 -16.54 14.37 33.21
CA SER A 128 -17.93 14.83 33.15
C SER A 128 -18.65 14.74 34.50
N VAL A 129 -18.40 13.70 35.29
CA VAL A 129 -18.96 13.55 36.64
C VAL A 129 -18.44 14.65 37.59
N LYS A 130 -17.13 14.92 37.58
CA LYS A 130 -16.53 16.00 38.39
C LYS A 130 -16.99 17.40 37.99
N ASP A 131 -17.32 17.59 36.71
CA ASP A 131 -17.83 18.87 36.20
C ASP A 131 -19.32 19.08 36.54
N VAL A 132 -20.09 18.00 36.71
CA VAL A 132 -21.45 18.04 37.25
C VAL A 132 -21.43 18.29 38.76
N GLU A 133 -20.56 17.61 39.50
CA GLU A 133 -20.42 17.77 40.95
C GLU A 133 -19.98 19.18 41.36
N ARG A 134 -19.16 19.85 40.54
CA ARG A 134 -18.78 21.27 40.76
C ARG A 134 -19.88 22.29 40.46
N LYS A 135 -20.98 21.89 39.81
CA LYS A 135 -22.10 22.76 39.45
C LYS A 135 -23.30 22.65 40.41
N ILE A 136 -23.22 21.75 41.40
CA ILE A 136 -24.18 21.59 42.50
C ILE A 136 -23.58 22.25 43.74
#